data_AF-A0A1D2QA91-F1
#
_entry.id   AF-A0A1D2QA91-F1
#
_cell.length_a   1.000
_cell.length_b   1.000
_cell.length_c   1.000
_cell.angle_alpha   90.00
_cell.angle_beta   90.00
_cell.angle_gamma   90.00
#
_symmetry.space_group_name_H-M   'P 1'
#
loop_
_entity.id
_entity.type
_entity.pdbx_description
1 polymer ?
#
loop_
_entity_poly.entity_id
_entity_poly.type
_entity_poly.pdbx_seq_one_letter_code
_entity_poly.pdbx_strand_id
1 'polypeptide(L)'
;MDAYRDPEEVCEELRSWVDRLERGAVDPSELVITNRVSKKKEDYTQSTRSVAALERASDLGLGRAPGQSVSYVVVDNAKKSRERVMLASEELDEYDTGFYRELLVRAAASVLSPLGWRESDIEEELGRYTESSLASFV
;
A
#
# COMPACT_ATOMS: atom_id res chain seq x y z
N MET A 1 -18.73 15.32 -16.07
CA MET A 1 -18.50 14.07 -15.33
C MET A 1 -17.78 13.13 -16.29
N ASP A 2 -16.47 13.34 -16.47
CA ASP A 2 -15.61 12.60 -17.40
C ASP A 2 -14.13 12.62 -16.93
N ALA A 3 -13.87 12.81 -15.64
CA ALA A 3 -12.52 12.88 -15.05
C ALA A 3 -11.75 11.54 -15.06
N TYR A 4 -12.33 10.50 -15.67
CA TYR A 4 -11.71 9.18 -15.86
C TYR A 4 -11.36 8.92 -17.32
N ARG A 5 -11.41 9.95 -18.18
CA ARG A 5 -11.02 9.83 -19.59
C ARG A 5 -9.62 10.37 -19.88
N ASP A 6 -9.03 11.13 -18.96
CA ASP A 6 -7.70 11.68 -19.14
C ASP A 6 -6.68 11.01 -18.20
N PRO A 7 -5.74 10.21 -18.75
CA PRO A 7 -4.64 9.65 -17.98
C PRO A 7 -3.81 10.68 -17.23
N GLU A 8 -3.68 11.91 -17.76
CA GLU A 8 -2.89 12.96 -17.13
C GLU A 8 -3.52 13.43 -15.81
N GLU A 9 -4.84 13.63 -15.77
CA GLU A 9 -5.58 14.00 -14.56
C GLU A 9 -5.45 12.92 -13.47
N VAL A 10 -5.53 11.64 -13.86
CA VAL A 10 -5.33 10.51 -12.92
C VAL A 10 -3.90 10.49 -12.40
N CYS A 11 -2.91 10.75 -13.24
CA CYS A 11 -1.51 10.82 -12.83
C CYS A 11 -1.22 12.06 -11.96
N GLU A 12 -1.94 13.17 -12.15
CA GLU A 12 -1.85 14.35 -11.28
C GLU A 12 -2.41 14.08 -9.88
N GLU A 13 -3.59 13.47 -9.78
CA GLU A 13 -4.15 13.08 -8.49
C GLU A 13 -3.27 12.02 -7.81
N LEU A 14 -2.78 11.02 -8.57
CA LEU A 14 -1.83 10.03 -8.06
C LEU A 14 -0.59 10.69 -7.46
N ARG A 15 0.00 11.69 -8.15
CA ARG A 15 1.14 12.45 -7.65
C ARG A 15 0.84 13.06 -6.29
N SER A 16 -0.27 13.79 -6.17
CA SER A 16 -0.71 14.41 -4.91
C SER A 16 -0.75 13.41 -3.74
N TRP A 17 -1.24 12.19 -3.98
CA TRP A 17 -1.25 11.14 -2.96
C TRP A 17 0.12 10.55 -2.64
N VAL A 18 0.96 10.30 -3.65
CA VAL A 18 2.36 9.86 -3.45
C VAL A 18 3.12 10.89 -2.60
N ASP A 19 2.98 12.17 -2.95
CA ASP A 19 3.57 13.29 -2.24
C ASP A 19 3.11 13.39 -0.76
N ARG A 20 1.85 13.05 -0.48
CA ARG A 20 1.32 12.99 0.90
C ARG A 20 1.93 11.81 1.67
N LEU A 21 2.03 10.63 1.05
CA LEU A 21 2.66 9.46 1.67
C LEU A 21 4.13 9.73 2.00
N GLU A 22 4.90 10.27 1.07
CA GLU A 22 6.32 10.55 1.25
C GLU A 22 6.60 11.60 2.33
N ARG A 23 5.64 12.52 2.57
CA ARG A 23 5.71 13.50 3.65
C ARG A 23 5.19 13.00 5.01
N GLY A 24 4.72 11.76 5.11
CA GLY A 24 4.11 11.25 6.33
C GLY A 24 2.74 11.87 6.63
N ALA A 25 2.08 12.48 5.65
CA ALA A 25 0.86 13.28 5.82
C ALA A 25 -0.45 12.47 5.67
N VAL A 26 -0.35 11.15 5.61
CA VAL A 26 -1.49 10.22 5.59
C VAL A 26 -1.60 9.53 6.93
N ASP A 27 -2.81 9.51 7.50
CA ASP A 27 -3.08 8.78 8.73
C ASP A 27 -2.93 7.26 8.49
N PRO A 28 -2.10 6.53 9.24
CA PRO A 28 -1.91 5.09 9.06
C PRO A 28 -3.21 4.27 9.12
N SER A 29 -4.25 4.76 9.82
CA SER A 29 -5.55 4.10 9.88
C SER A 29 -6.29 4.09 8.52
N GLU A 30 -5.99 5.04 7.63
CA GLU A 30 -6.48 5.05 6.24
C GLU A 30 -5.77 4.01 5.36
N LEU A 31 -4.61 3.52 5.81
CA LEU A 31 -3.76 2.57 5.09
C LEU A 31 -3.98 1.10 5.49
N VAL A 32 -4.99 0.84 6.33
CA VAL A 32 -5.29 -0.51 6.83
C VAL A 32 -5.71 -1.45 5.71
N ILE A 33 -4.96 -2.54 5.55
CA ILE A 33 -5.28 -3.65 4.66
C ILE A 33 -6.04 -4.71 5.44
N THR A 34 -7.21 -5.11 4.93
CA THR A 34 -8.02 -6.18 5.52
C THR A 34 -8.04 -7.40 4.61
N ASN A 35 -7.49 -8.52 5.11
CA ASN A 35 -7.49 -9.79 4.39
C ASN A 35 -8.33 -10.83 5.12
N ARG A 36 -9.22 -11.51 4.39
CA ARG A 36 -9.92 -12.68 4.91
C ARG A 36 -9.01 -13.90 4.83
N VAL A 37 -8.74 -14.52 5.98
CA VAL A 37 -7.88 -15.71 6.05
C VAL A 37 -8.76 -16.95 6.12
N SER A 38 -8.74 -17.77 5.07
CA SER A 38 -9.56 -18.99 4.99
C SER A 38 -8.89 -20.24 5.58
N LYS A 39 -7.59 -20.18 5.89
CA LYS A 39 -6.79 -21.30 6.44
C LYS A 39 -6.07 -20.88 7.73
N LYS A 40 -5.57 -21.83 8.51
CA LYS A 40 -4.77 -21.51 9.71
C LYS A 40 -3.38 -21.02 9.29
N LYS A 41 -2.70 -20.28 10.17
CA LYS A 41 -1.31 -19.81 9.94
C LYS A 41 -0.37 -20.97 9.56
N GLU A 42 -0.57 -22.13 10.18
CA GLU A 42 0.23 -23.35 10.01
C GLU A 42 0.08 -23.99 8.61
N ASP A 43 -0.97 -23.65 7.88
CA ASP A 43 -1.23 -24.13 6.53
C ASP A 43 -0.57 -23.25 5.44
N TYR A 44 0.02 -22.12 5.82
CA TYR A 44 0.69 -21.22 4.88
C TYR A 44 2.19 -21.53 4.79
N THR A 45 2.63 -22.03 3.65
CA THR A 45 4.05 -22.34 3.38
C THR A 45 4.88 -21.10 3.02
N GLN A 46 4.24 -19.96 2.78
CA GLN A 46 4.89 -18.71 2.38
C GLN A 46 4.74 -17.66 3.48
N SER A 47 5.84 -16.97 3.82
CA SER A 47 5.81 -15.80 4.71
C SER A 47 5.15 -14.62 3.99
N THR A 48 3.82 -14.61 4.04
CA THR A 48 2.99 -13.53 3.50
C THR A 48 2.69 -12.50 4.59
N ARG A 49 2.32 -11.27 4.20
CA ARG A 49 1.90 -10.21 5.12
C ARG A 49 0.75 -10.65 6.04
N SER A 50 -0.21 -11.41 5.50
CA SER A 50 -1.29 -12.00 6.29
C SER A 50 -0.78 -13.00 7.34
N VAL A 51 0.25 -13.79 7.02
CA VAL A 51 0.86 -14.72 7.99
C VAL A 51 1.57 -13.95 9.09
N ALA A 52 2.37 -12.93 8.74
CA ALA A 52 2.99 -12.03 9.70
C ALA A 52 1.96 -11.37 10.64
N ALA A 53 0.81 -10.95 10.10
CA ALA A 53 -0.27 -10.38 10.89
C ALA A 53 -0.91 -11.41 11.84
N LEU A 54 -1.11 -12.66 11.38
CA LEU A 54 -1.62 -13.74 12.24
C LEU A 54 -0.63 -14.14 13.34
N GLU A 55 0.66 -14.15 13.04
CA GLU A 55 1.72 -14.38 14.03
C GLU A 55 1.71 -13.28 15.09
N ARG A 56 1.70 -12.00 14.66
CA ARG A 56 1.62 -10.86 15.58
C ARG A 56 0.39 -10.91 16.47
N ALA A 57 -0.78 -11.21 15.88
CA ALA A 57 -2.03 -11.35 16.64
C ALA A 57 -1.95 -12.50 17.66
N SER A 58 -1.35 -13.64 17.27
CA SER A 58 -1.14 -14.77 18.18
C SER A 58 -0.25 -14.39 19.37
N ASP A 59 0.83 -13.65 19.14
CA ASP A 59 1.78 -13.25 20.17
C ASP A 59 1.18 -12.25 21.17
N LEU A 60 0.21 -11.44 20.73
CA LEU A 60 -0.56 -10.51 21.58
C LEU A 60 -1.76 -11.18 22.27
N GLY A 61 -1.95 -12.50 22.12
CA GLY A 61 -3.11 -13.21 22.66
C GLY A 61 -4.43 -12.94 21.93
N LEU A 62 -4.37 -12.29 20.76
CA LEU A 62 -5.50 -11.94 19.89
C LEU A 62 -5.67 -12.95 18.74
N GLY A 63 -5.37 -14.22 19.01
CA GLY A 63 -5.41 -15.30 18.02
C GLY A 63 -6.74 -15.31 17.25
N ARG A 64 -6.67 -15.34 15.92
CA ARG A 64 -7.83 -15.34 15.03
C ARG A 64 -8.20 -16.78 14.65
N ALA A 65 -9.50 -17.09 14.68
CA ALA A 65 -10.02 -18.35 14.17
C ALA A 65 -10.02 -18.37 12.63
N PRO A 66 -9.90 -19.55 11.99
CA PRO A 66 -10.05 -19.68 10.54
C PRO A 66 -11.37 -19.07 10.05
N GLY A 67 -11.31 -18.31 8.96
CA GLY A 67 -12.46 -17.62 8.39
C GLY A 67 -12.67 -16.19 8.91
N GLN A 68 -11.93 -15.76 9.92
CA GLN A 68 -11.89 -14.37 10.37
C GLN A 68 -10.94 -13.52 9.51
N SER A 69 -11.24 -12.22 9.43
CA SER A 69 -10.36 -11.25 8.78
C SER A 69 -9.24 -10.80 9.72
N VAL A 70 -8.08 -10.50 9.14
CA VAL A 70 -6.99 -9.81 9.81
C VAL A 70 -6.78 -8.46 9.14
N SER A 71 -6.70 -7.40 9.95
CA SER A 71 -6.53 -6.02 9.50
C SER A 71 -5.19 -5.50 10.03
N TYR A 72 -4.36 -4.98 9.14
CA TYR A 72 -3.00 -4.58 9.47
C TYR A 72 -2.50 -3.46 8.54
N VAL A 73 -1.51 -2.72 9.01
CA VAL A 73 -0.68 -1.77 8.24
C VAL A 73 0.68 -2.40 8.01
N VAL A 74 1.25 -2.21 6.81
CA VAL A 74 2.63 -2.64 6.53
C VAL A 74 3.58 -1.53 6.96
N VAL A 75 4.49 -1.83 7.87
CA VAL A 75 5.44 -0.86 8.45
C VAL A 75 6.86 -1.06 7.94
N ASP A 76 7.22 -2.29 7.57
CA ASP A 76 8.52 -2.59 6.94
C ASP A 76 8.38 -3.81 6.03
N ASN A 77 8.16 -3.56 4.75
CA ASN A 77 7.93 -4.59 3.75
C ASN A 77 9.21 -5.40 3.43
N ALA A 78 10.40 -4.99 3.88
CA ALA A 78 11.62 -5.76 3.69
C ALA A 78 11.74 -6.91 4.71
N LYS A 79 11.25 -6.73 5.94
CA LYS A 79 11.30 -7.76 7.01
C LYS A 79 10.52 -9.02 6.68
N LYS A 80 11.03 -10.21 7.00
CA LYS A 80 10.30 -11.48 6.79
C LYS A 80 9.56 -11.99 8.02
N SER A 81 9.69 -11.30 9.15
CA SER A 81 9.06 -11.62 10.42
C SER A 81 7.72 -10.89 10.60
N ARG A 82 7.01 -11.19 11.69
CA ARG A 82 5.81 -10.47 12.13
C ARG A 82 5.99 -8.94 12.26
N GLU A 83 7.23 -8.47 12.42
CA GLU A 83 7.55 -7.03 12.53
C GLU A 83 7.35 -6.27 11.22
N ARG A 84 7.13 -6.95 10.09
CA ARG A 84 6.74 -6.31 8.82
C ARG A 84 5.41 -5.57 8.91
N VAL A 85 4.55 -5.91 9.88
CA VAL A 85 3.20 -5.37 10.00
C VAL A 85 2.87 -4.96 11.43
N MET A 86 1.93 -4.03 11.55
CA MET A 86 1.20 -3.70 12.78
C MET A 86 -0.28 -3.99 12.59
N LEU A 87 -0.93 -4.54 13.61
CA LEU A 87 -2.38 -4.78 13.58
C LEU A 87 -3.13 -3.45 13.67
N ALA A 88 -4.28 -3.37 13.01
CA ALA A 88 -5.14 -2.18 13.09
C ALA A 88 -5.70 -1.89 14.50
N SER A 89 -5.52 -2.81 15.45
CA SER A 89 -5.88 -2.63 16.86
C SER A 89 -4.74 -2.10 17.72
N GLU A 90 -3.53 -1.97 17.18
CA GLU A 90 -2.38 -1.35 17.84
C GLU A 90 -2.38 0.16 17.59
N GLU A 91 -1.58 0.91 18.34
CA GLU A 91 -1.31 2.31 18.02
C GLU A 91 -0.49 2.37 16.72
N LEU A 92 -1.01 3.04 15.70
CA LEU A 92 -0.37 3.13 14.40
C LEU A 92 0.28 4.51 14.25
N ASP A 93 1.60 4.54 14.10
CA ASP A 93 2.41 5.75 13.96
C ASP A 93 3.30 5.74 12.70
N GLU A 94 3.55 4.56 12.13
CA GLU A 94 4.43 4.37 10.98
C GLU A 94 3.77 3.55 9.87
N TYR A 95 4.29 3.71 8.64
CA TYR A 95 3.97 2.86 7.49
C TYR A 95 5.14 2.84 6.50
N ASP A 96 5.23 1.74 5.74
CA ASP A 96 6.20 1.61 4.66
C ASP A 96 5.74 2.41 3.44
N THR A 97 6.30 3.62 3.30
CA THR A 97 5.99 4.53 2.19
C THR A 97 6.18 3.88 0.83
N GLY A 98 7.25 3.12 0.63
CA GLY A 98 7.56 2.46 -0.65
C GLY A 98 6.48 1.44 -1.03
N PHE A 99 6.07 0.62 -0.07
CA PHE A 99 5.00 -0.35 -0.25
C PHE A 99 3.66 0.30 -0.62
N TYR A 100 3.28 1.38 0.06
CA TYR A 100 2.01 2.07 -0.24
C TYR A 100 2.08 2.87 -1.56
N ARG A 101 3.25 3.40 -1.95
CA ARG A 101 3.48 4.00 -3.27
C ARG A 101 3.28 2.97 -4.39
N GLU A 102 3.88 1.79 -4.28
CA GLU A 102 3.67 0.69 -5.24
C GLU A 102 2.19 0.32 -5.34
N LEU A 103 1.47 0.31 -4.21
CA LEU A 103 0.04 0.02 -4.18
C LEU A 103 -0.80 1.08 -4.90
N LEU A 104 -0.45 2.38 -4.73
CA LEU A 104 -1.10 3.48 -5.44
C LEU A 104 -0.86 3.40 -6.96
N VAL A 105 0.39 3.14 -7.39
CA VAL A 105 0.73 2.99 -8.81
C VAL A 105 -0.08 1.85 -9.44
N ARG A 106 -0.14 0.70 -8.76
CA ARG A 106 -0.96 -0.44 -9.22
C ARG A 106 -2.46 -0.11 -9.27
N ALA A 107 -2.96 0.67 -8.31
CA ALA A 107 -4.36 1.11 -8.31
C ALA A 107 -4.65 2.02 -9.51
N ALA A 108 -3.78 2.99 -9.80
CA ALA A 108 -3.89 3.84 -10.98
C ALA A 108 -3.80 3.03 -12.29
N ALA A 109 -2.89 2.05 -12.37
CA ALA A 109 -2.80 1.14 -13.51
C ALA A 109 -4.10 0.36 -13.73
N SER A 110 -4.75 -0.10 -12.66
CA SER A 110 -6.05 -0.76 -12.77
C SER A 110 -7.11 0.16 -13.38
N VAL A 111 -7.12 1.44 -13.03
CA VAL A 111 -8.06 2.45 -13.56
C VAL A 111 -7.76 2.77 -15.02
N LEU A 112 -6.48 2.95 -15.38
CA LEU A 112 -6.05 3.36 -16.72
C LEU A 112 -5.86 2.18 -17.69
N SER A 113 -5.95 0.93 -17.21
CA SER A 113 -5.82 -0.27 -18.04
C SER A 113 -6.72 -0.30 -19.28
N PRO A 114 -7.98 0.21 -19.27
CA PRO A 114 -8.81 0.26 -20.48
C PRO A 114 -8.27 1.22 -21.56
N LEU A 115 -7.42 2.18 -21.18
CA LEU A 115 -6.75 3.12 -22.07
C LEU A 115 -5.37 2.62 -22.50
N GLY A 116 -4.98 1.40 -22.10
CA GLY A 116 -3.74 0.74 -22.51
C GLY A 116 -2.52 1.03 -21.62
N TRP A 117 -2.69 1.79 -20.54
CA TRP A 117 -1.60 2.15 -19.64
C TRP A 117 -1.22 1.00 -18.71
N ARG A 118 0.08 0.94 -18.38
CA ARG A 118 0.71 0.00 -17.47
C ARG A 118 1.38 0.76 -16.32
N GLU A 119 1.75 0.04 -15.29
CA GLU A 119 2.52 0.59 -14.16
C GLU A 119 3.80 1.31 -14.64
N SER A 120 4.48 0.79 -15.67
CA SER A 120 5.66 1.44 -16.26
C SER A 120 5.38 2.80 -16.87
N ASP A 121 4.24 2.98 -17.55
CA ASP A 121 3.87 4.25 -18.17
C ASP A 121 3.56 5.30 -17.08
N ILE A 122 2.90 4.86 -16.00
CA ILE A 122 2.60 5.69 -14.84
C ILE A 122 3.89 6.13 -14.14
N GLU A 123 4.82 5.20 -13.89
CA GLU A 123 6.11 5.51 -13.27
C GLU A 123 6.93 6.50 -14.11
N GLU A 124 6.90 6.36 -15.44
CA GLU A 124 7.53 7.31 -16.35
C GLU A 124 6.91 8.72 -16.21
N GLU A 125 5.58 8.81 -16.21
CA GLU A 125 4.90 10.09 -15.99
C GLU A 125 5.25 10.71 -14.64
N LEU A 126 5.20 9.94 -13.55
CA LEU A 126 5.61 10.41 -12.21
C LEU A 126 7.05 10.96 -12.21
N GLY A 127 7.96 10.30 -12.94
CA GLY A 127 9.35 10.72 -13.10
C GLY A 127 9.51 12.05 -13.85
N ARG A 128 8.82 12.21 -14.99
CA ARG A 128 8.90 13.43 -15.82
C ARG A 128 8.54 14.71 -15.04
N TYR A 129 7.56 14.64 -14.15
CA TYR A 129 7.17 15.79 -13.33
C TYR A 129 8.18 16.10 -12.23
N THR A 130 8.86 15.10 -11.68
CA THR A 130 9.92 15.30 -10.69
C THR A 130 11.10 16.06 -11.31
N GLU A 131 11.51 15.68 -12.53
CA GLU A 131 12.58 16.36 -13.27
C GLU A 131 12.19 17.81 -13.64
N SER A 132 10.95 18.03 -14.08
CA SER A 132 10.44 19.37 -14.43
C SER A 132 10.33 20.31 -13.22
N SER A 133 9.93 19.79 -12.05
CA SER A 133 9.91 20.53 -10.79
C SER A 133 11.32 20.97 -10.39
N LEU A 134 12.31 20.06 -10.45
CA LEU A 134 13.71 20.36 -10.14
C LEU A 134 14.33 21.38 -11.10
N ALA A 135 13.98 21.32 -12.39
CA ALA A 135 14.46 22.27 -13.40
C ALA A 135 13.92 23.71 -13.22
N SER A 136 12.82 23.88 -12.49
CA SER A 136 12.20 25.19 -12.24
C SER A 136 12.85 25.98 -11.09
N PHE A 137 13.82 25.40 -10.38
CA PHE A 137 14.53 26.03 -9.26
C PHE A 137 15.98 26.43 -9.60
N VAL A 138 16.37 26.47 -10.88
CA VAL A 138 17.71 26.86 -11.36
C VAL A 138 17.67 28.15 -12.17
#